data_AF-A0A3A1Y520-F1
#
_entry.id   AF-A0A3A1Y520-F1
#
_cell.length_a   1.000
_cell.length_b   1.000
_cell.length_c   1.000
_cell.angle_alpha   90.00
_cell.angle_beta   90.00
_cell.angle_gamma   90.00
#
_symmetry.space_group_name_H-M   'P 1'
#
loop_
_entity.id
_entity.type
_entity.pdbx_description
1 polymer ?
#
loop_
_entity_poly.entity_id
_entity_poly.type
_entity_poly.pdbx_seq_one_letter_code
_entity_poly.pdbx_strand_id
1 'polypeptide(L)'
;MKFFFLSVVAILTLTSSASSQDLSRLSVKQLENNYHQLLQENPDFVPKVKTFLLDFSEFAGQQSMSSTRFVQLVSSTFLAELNQDFTLTNNYYQAKKIEQFAQLGDTCMALFQKNAPLLKHDDSCSFISAIYLIANHDRDTLQTMALFGKMQEFAGKQTKEALSKSEQELLAFSADPQKLKLDFNLRLPTNNYLLQAQTKELIYKLYQVHLVAE
;
A
#
# COMPACT_ATOMS: atom_id res chain seq x y z
N MET A 1 -14.52 46.52 37.55
CA MET A 1 -15.15 45.55 36.64
C MET A 1 -14.24 45.34 35.44
N LYS A 2 -13.58 44.18 35.33
CA LYS A 2 -12.83 43.77 34.13
C LYS A 2 -13.58 42.58 33.52
N PHE A 3 -14.15 42.77 32.34
CA PHE A 3 -14.78 41.69 31.57
C PHE A 3 -13.70 40.98 30.75
N PHE A 4 -13.54 39.68 30.98
CA PHE A 4 -12.76 38.78 30.13
C PHE A 4 -13.65 38.28 29.00
N PHE A 5 -13.28 38.58 27.74
CA PHE A 5 -13.87 37.96 26.56
C PHE A 5 -13.19 36.60 26.34
N LEU A 6 -13.92 35.51 26.57
CA LEU A 6 -13.51 34.16 26.18
C LEU A 6 -13.93 33.95 24.72
N SER A 7 -12.98 34.01 23.78
CA SER A 7 -13.21 33.62 22.39
C SER A 7 -13.13 32.10 22.29
N VAL A 8 -14.27 31.44 22.17
CA VAL A 8 -14.37 30.01 21.86
C VAL A 8 -14.00 29.83 20.39
N VAL A 9 -12.77 29.39 20.13
CA VAL A 9 -12.37 28.90 18.80
C VAL A 9 -12.96 27.51 18.64
N ALA A 10 -14.08 27.42 17.92
CA ALA A 10 -14.65 26.15 17.52
C ALA A 10 -13.73 25.49 16.49
N ILE A 11 -12.94 24.51 16.93
CA ILE A 11 -12.20 23.62 16.03
C ILE A 11 -13.24 22.68 15.40
N LEU A 12 -13.71 23.04 14.20
CA LEU A 12 -14.43 22.13 13.32
C LEU A 12 -13.46 21.02 12.90
N THR A 13 -13.43 19.92 13.65
CA THR A 13 -12.86 18.67 13.19
C THR A 13 -13.72 18.17 12.04
N LEU A 14 -13.32 18.48 10.80
CA LEU A 14 -13.81 17.79 9.62
C LEU A 14 -13.34 16.34 9.74
N THR A 15 -14.17 15.47 10.32
CA THR A 15 -14.03 14.03 10.15
C THR A 15 -14.44 13.72 8.71
N SER A 16 -13.50 13.88 7.79
CA SER A 16 -13.63 13.38 6.42
C SER A 16 -13.65 11.87 6.50
N SER A 17 -14.85 11.30 6.62
CA SER A 17 -15.08 9.92 6.21
C SER A 17 -14.63 9.84 4.77
N ALA A 18 -13.52 9.15 4.53
CA ALA A 18 -12.96 8.94 3.21
C ALA A 18 -13.93 8.04 2.43
N SER A 19 -15.02 8.62 1.92
CA SER A 19 -15.79 8.00 0.86
C SER A 19 -14.82 7.78 -0.29
N SER A 20 -14.65 6.54 -0.74
CA SER A 20 -13.85 6.21 -1.93
C SER A 20 -14.25 7.16 -3.06
N GLN A 21 -13.43 8.18 -3.31
CA GLN A 21 -13.76 9.18 -4.31
C GLN A 21 -13.74 8.47 -5.66
N ASP A 22 -14.86 8.51 -6.39
CA ASP A 22 -14.94 7.89 -7.71
C ASP A 22 -14.03 8.66 -8.69
N LEU A 23 -12.77 8.21 -8.78
CA LEU A 23 -11.72 8.86 -9.56
C LEU A 23 -12.04 8.89 -11.05
N SER A 24 -12.92 7.99 -11.53
CA SER A 24 -13.32 7.94 -12.93
C SER A 24 -14.00 9.25 -13.39
N ARG A 25 -14.70 9.92 -12.47
CA ARG A 25 -15.42 11.19 -12.68
C ARG A 25 -14.54 12.42 -12.63
N LEU A 26 -13.30 12.30 -12.12
CA LEU A 26 -12.39 13.43 -12.03
C LEU A 26 -11.85 13.81 -13.41
N SER A 27 -11.69 15.11 -13.62
CA SER A 27 -10.95 15.65 -14.77
C SER A 27 -9.46 15.30 -14.65
N VAL A 28 -8.75 15.31 -15.78
CA VAL A 28 -7.29 15.08 -15.80
C VAL A 28 -6.57 16.04 -14.86
N LYS A 29 -6.92 17.33 -14.88
CA LYS A 29 -6.32 18.35 -13.99
C LYS A 29 -6.56 18.04 -12.50
N GLN A 30 -7.74 17.54 -12.13
CA GLN A 30 -8.01 17.14 -10.74
C GLN A 30 -7.19 15.92 -10.32
N LEU A 31 -7.01 14.96 -11.23
CA LEU A 31 -6.15 13.80 -10.99
C LEU A 31 -4.68 14.20 -10.87
N GLU A 32 -4.18 15.09 -11.73
CA GLU A 32 -2.82 15.63 -11.66
C GLU A 32 -2.58 16.40 -10.36
N ASN A 33 -3.54 17.23 -9.92
CA ASN A 33 -3.47 17.91 -8.63
C ASN A 33 -3.41 16.91 -7.45
N ASN A 34 -4.28 15.89 -7.47
CA ASN A 34 -4.30 14.85 -6.43
C ASN A 34 -2.97 14.07 -6.40
N TYR A 35 -2.45 13.73 -7.57
CA TYR A 35 -1.15 13.08 -7.74
C TYR A 35 -0.01 13.92 -7.13
N HIS A 36 0.08 15.21 -7.48
CA HIS A 36 1.12 16.09 -6.96
C HIS A 36 1.00 16.28 -5.44
N GLN A 37 -0.23 16.43 -4.93
CA GLN A 37 -0.47 16.52 -3.49
C GLN A 37 0.00 15.24 -2.77
N LEU A 38 -0.37 14.06 -3.27
CA LEU A 38 0.03 12.79 -2.64
C LEU A 38 1.55 12.59 -2.63
N LEU A 39 2.25 12.97 -3.71
CA LEU A 39 3.72 12.94 -3.76
C LEU A 39 4.36 13.99 -2.85
N GLN A 40 3.77 15.17 -2.73
CA GLN A 40 4.27 16.20 -1.82
C GLN A 40 4.11 15.78 -0.36
N GLU A 41 3.00 15.14 0.00
CA GLU A 41 2.76 14.59 1.33
C GLU A 41 3.61 13.34 1.62
N ASN A 42 4.07 12.65 0.58
CA ASN A 42 4.81 11.39 0.66
C ASN A 42 6.01 11.37 -0.30
N PRO A 43 7.00 12.27 -0.09
CA PRO A 43 8.12 12.42 -1.02
C PRO A 43 9.01 11.17 -1.09
N ASP A 44 8.89 10.25 -0.13
CA ASP A 44 9.67 9.03 -0.02
C ASP A 44 9.10 7.84 -0.80
N PHE A 45 7.86 7.89 -1.28
CA PHE A 45 7.22 6.75 -1.97
C PHE A 45 7.99 6.31 -3.20
N VAL A 46 8.26 7.23 -4.13
CA VAL A 46 8.91 6.88 -5.40
C VAL A 46 10.36 6.42 -5.20
N PRO A 47 11.19 7.12 -4.39
CA PRO A 47 12.53 6.62 -4.05
C PRO A 47 12.51 5.22 -3.42
N LYS A 48 11.62 4.95 -2.46
CA LYS A 48 11.54 3.64 -1.81
C LYS A 48 11.15 2.53 -2.79
N VAL A 49 10.20 2.79 -3.69
CA VAL A 49 9.84 1.82 -4.74
C VAL A 49 11.02 1.56 -5.67
N LYS A 50 11.74 2.60 -6.10
CA LYS A 50 12.93 2.47 -6.96
C LYS A 50 14.00 1.60 -6.29
N THR A 51 14.34 1.89 -5.04
CA THR A 51 15.30 1.11 -4.26
C THR A 51 14.82 -0.33 -4.09
N PHE A 52 13.57 -0.54 -3.71
CA PHE A 52 13.01 -1.87 -3.53
C PHE A 52 13.06 -2.70 -4.82
N LEU A 53 12.65 -2.14 -5.96
CA LEU A 53 12.69 -2.86 -7.24
C LEU A 53 14.12 -3.25 -7.63
N LEU A 54 15.09 -2.35 -7.41
CA LEU A 54 16.51 -2.62 -7.64
C LEU A 54 17.00 -3.76 -6.77
N ASP A 55 16.86 -3.62 -5.45
CA ASP A 55 17.33 -4.61 -4.45
C ASP A 55 16.65 -5.96 -4.65
N PHE A 56 15.34 -5.95 -4.94
CA PHE A 56 14.59 -7.17 -5.18
C PHE A 56 15.05 -7.87 -6.46
N SER A 57 15.30 -7.12 -7.54
CA SER A 57 15.78 -7.69 -8.80
C SER A 57 17.18 -8.31 -8.65
N GLU A 58 18.05 -7.69 -7.87
CA GLU A 58 19.38 -8.21 -7.53
C GLU A 58 19.28 -9.48 -6.68
N PHE A 59 18.44 -9.45 -5.64
CA PHE A 59 18.18 -10.61 -4.78
C PHE A 59 17.58 -11.79 -5.55
N ALA A 60 16.56 -11.52 -6.38
CA ALA A 60 15.84 -12.56 -7.11
C ALA A 60 16.69 -13.19 -8.21
N GLY A 61 17.52 -12.42 -8.91
CA GLY A 61 18.52 -12.95 -9.83
C GLY A 61 17.97 -13.92 -10.88
N GLN A 62 16.79 -13.66 -11.47
CA GLN A 62 16.12 -14.53 -12.44
C GLN A 62 15.73 -15.91 -11.87
N GLN A 63 15.57 -16.04 -10.56
CA GLN A 63 15.11 -17.28 -9.96
C GLN A 63 13.64 -17.56 -10.26
N SER A 64 13.30 -18.84 -10.27
CA SER A 64 11.91 -19.28 -10.26
C SER A 64 11.35 -19.19 -8.85
N MET A 65 10.14 -18.66 -8.73
CA MET A 65 9.48 -18.46 -7.44
C MET A 65 7.99 -18.72 -7.56
N SER A 66 7.40 -19.37 -6.56
CA SER A 66 5.95 -19.53 -6.54
C SER A 66 5.25 -18.18 -6.33
N SER A 67 4.04 -18.04 -6.86
CA SER A 67 3.21 -16.84 -6.68
C SER A 67 3.05 -16.44 -5.21
N THR A 68 2.80 -17.42 -4.34
CA THR A 68 2.63 -17.19 -2.90
C THR A 68 3.91 -16.64 -2.29
N ARG A 69 5.06 -17.24 -2.60
CA ARG A 69 6.35 -16.78 -2.07
C ARG A 69 6.70 -15.38 -2.55
N PHE A 70 6.40 -15.07 -3.81
CA PHE A 70 6.64 -13.74 -4.38
C PHE A 70 5.79 -12.66 -3.68
N VAL A 71 4.48 -12.89 -3.57
CA VAL A 71 3.57 -11.98 -2.83
C VAL A 71 4.01 -11.82 -1.39
N GLN A 72 4.41 -12.92 -0.74
CA GLN A 72 4.89 -12.91 0.63
C GLN A 72 6.12 -12.03 0.78
N LEU A 73 7.13 -12.16 -0.09
CA LEU A 73 8.35 -11.37 -0.02
C LEU A 73 8.06 -9.88 -0.22
N VAL A 74 7.29 -9.52 -1.25
CA VAL A 74 6.91 -8.11 -1.49
C VAL A 74 6.15 -7.54 -0.30
N SER A 75 5.24 -8.33 0.28
CA SER A 75 4.46 -7.94 1.45
C SER A 75 5.34 -7.71 2.68
N SER A 76 6.21 -8.67 3.01
CA SER A 76 7.01 -8.64 4.25
C SER A 76 8.26 -7.76 4.17
N THR A 77 8.66 -7.31 2.99
CA THR A 77 9.80 -6.41 2.81
C THR A 77 9.31 -4.99 2.60
N PHE A 78 8.82 -4.66 1.42
CA PHE A 78 8.41 -3.30 1.05
C PHE A 78 7.17 -2.83 1.80
N LEU A 79 6.07 -3.59 1.76
CA LEU A 79 4.81 -3.10 2.34
C LEU A 79 4.83 -3.09 3.87
N ALA A 80 5.55 -4.02 4.50
CA ALA A 80 5.74 -4.02 5.95
C ALA A 80 6.55 -2.81 6.43
N GLU A 81 7.59 -2.40 5.68
CA GLU A 81 8.36 -1.19 5.94
C GLU A 81 7.48 0.05 5.76
N LEU A 82 6.73 0.13 4.67
CA LEU A 82 5.81 1.25 4.42
C LEU A 82 4.71 1.34 5.48
N ASN A 83 4.39 0.22 6.14
CA ASN A 83 3.41 0.08 7.20
C ASN A 83 4.01 0.16 8.62
N GLN A 84 5.22 0.71 8.78
CA GLN A 84 5.87 0.82 10.09
C GLN A 84 5.09 1.65 11.11
N ASP A 85 4.36 2.67 10.66
CA ASP A 85 3.64 3.64 11.51
C ASP A 85 2.13 3.32 11.63
N PHE A 86 1.75 2.05 11.52
CA PHE A 86 0.36 1.64 11.72
C PHE A 86 -0.10 1.94 13.15
N THR A 87 -1.40 2.16 13.31
CA THR A 87 -2.02 2.32 14.63
C THR A 87 -3.09 1.26 14.85
N LEU A 88 -3.27 0.90 16.12
CA LEU A 88 -4.31 0.00 16.57
C LEU A 88 -5.02 0.64 17.77
N THR A 89 -6.23 1.15 17.54
CA THR A 89 -7.03 1.82 18.60
C THR A 89 -8.39 1.15 18.71
N ASN A 90 -8.71 0.57 19.86
CA ASN A 90 -9.97 -0.17 20.06
C ASN A 90 -10.24 -1.24 18.98
N ASN A 91 -9.19 -2.00 18.65
CA ASN A 91 -9.13 -2.97 17.56
C ASN A 91 -9.36 -2.40 16.15
N TYR A 92 -9.35 -1.09 15.96
CA TYR A 92 -9.38 -0.46 14.65
C TYR A 92 -7.96 -0.28 14.15
N TYR A 93 -7.64 -0.95 13.04
CA TYR A 93 -6.33 -0.87 12.40
C TYR A 93 -6.32 0.25 11.37
N GLN A 94 -5.28 1.09 11.41
CA GLN A 94 -5.05 2.15 10.42
C GLN A 94 -3.62 2.12 9.94
N ALA A 95 -3.45 2.19 8.62
CA ALA A 95 -2.16 2.25 7.95
C ALA A 95 -2.13 3.44 7.00
N LYS A 96 -2.01 4.67 7.54
CA LYS A 96 -2.15 5.91 6.76
C LYS A 96 -1.25 5.94 5.51
N LYS A 97 0.01 5.53 5.66
CA LYS A 97 0.99 5.49 4.54
C LYS A 97 0.58 4.46 3.46
N ILE A 98 0.00 3.33 3.84
CA ILE A 98 -0.50 2.33 2.89
C ILE A 98 -1.75 2.85 2.17
N GLU A 99 -2.67 3.47 2.88
CA GLU A 99 -3.87 4.09 2.29
C GLU A 99 -3.49 5.20 1.29
N GLN A 100 -2.55 6.08 1.65
CA GLN A 100 -2.04 7.11 0.76
C GLN A 100 -1.32 6.52 -0.47
N PHE A 101 -0.57 5.42 -0.29
CA PHE A 101 0.07 4.73 -1.41
C PHE A 101 -0.96 4.07 -2.34
N ALA A 102 -1.99 3.44 -1.78
CA ALA A 102 -3.09 2.87 -2.56
C ALA A 102 -3.84 3.96 -3.34
N GLN A 103 -4.13 5.10 -2.70
CA GLN A 103 -4.76 6.25 -3.35
C GLN A 103 -3.90 6.81 -4.49
N LEU A 104 -2.57 6.83 -4.33
CA LEU A 104 -1.65 7.21 -5.40
C LEU A 104 -1.68 6.19 -6.55
N GLY A 105 -1.73 4.89 -6.24
CA GLY A 105 -1.93 3.81 -7.21
C GLY A 105 -3.23 3.99 -8.02
N ASP A 106 -4.35 4.20 -7.34
CA ASP A 106 -5.65 4.46 -7.98
C ASP A 106 -5.60 5.70 -8.89
N THR A 107 -4.95 6.77 -8.41
CA THR A 107 -4.78 8.02 -9.18
C THR A 107 -3.95 7.80 -10.43
N CYS A 108 -2.84 7.05 -10.32
CA CYS A 108 -2.00 6.71 -11.45
C CYS A 108 -2.73 5.86 -12.49
N MET A 109 -3.52 4.87 -12.05
CA MET A 109 -4.34 4.07 -12.97
C MET A 109 -5.36 4.94 -13.72
N ALA A 110 -6.01 5.88 -13.04
CA ALA A 110 -6.94 6.81 -13.67
C ALA A 110 -6.23 7.76 -14.68
N LEU A 111 -5.01 8.21 -14.36
CA LEU A 111 -4.20 9.02 -15.28
C LEU A 111 -3.78 8.22 -16.53
N PHE A 112 -3.38 6.94 -16.37
CA PHE A 112 -3.07 6.06 -17.49
C PHE A 112 -4.27 5.85 -18.41
N GLN A 113 -5.45 5.54 -17.83
CA GLN A 113 -6.69 5.35 -18.60
C GLN A 113 -7.08 6.58 -19.42
N LYS A 114 -6.80 7.79 -18.91
CA LYS A 114 -7.11 9.06 -19.59
C LYS A 114 -5.96 9.56 -20.49
N ASN A 115 -4.86 8.82 -20.61
CA ASN A 115 -3.65 9.23 -21.34
C ASN A 115 -3.17 10.64 -20.94
N ALA A 116 -3.14 10.91 -19.63
CA ALA A 116 -2.84 12.23 -19.10
C ALA A 116 -1.46 12.75 -19.59
N PRO A 117 -1.34 14.03 -19.99
CA PRO A 117 -0.08 14.59 -20.47
C PRO A 117 1.09 14.48 -19.48
N LEU A 118 0.81 14.57 -18.17
CA LEU A 118 1.79 14.41 -17.09
C LEU A 118 2.67 13.15 -17.27
N LEU A 119 2.10 12.04 -17.72
CA LEU A 119 2.78 10.74 -17.85
C LEU A 119 3.90 10.73 -18.92
N LYS A 120 3.98 11.76 -19.76
CA LYS A 120 5.07 11.91 -20.74
C LYS A 120 6.36 12.45 -20.14
N HIS A 121 6.28 13.06 -18.96
CA HIS A 121 7.38 13.80 -18.35
C HIS A 121 7.70 13.33 -16.92
N ASP A 122 6.83 12.52 -16.32
CA ASP A 122 7.01 11.98 -14.97
C ASP A 122 6.77 10.46 -14.99
N ASP A 123 7.78 9.70 -14.54
CA ASP A 123 7.80 8.25 -14.53
C ASP A 123 7.31 7.65 -13.21
N SER A 124 7.00 8.47 -12.20
CA SER A 124 6.64 8.00 -10.87
C SER A 124 5.42 7.08 -10.89
N CYS A 125 4.42 7.38 -11.73
CA CYS A 125 3.25 6.52 -11.85
C CYS A 125 3.58 5.11 -12.35
N SER A 126 4.62 4.95 -13.19
CA SER A 126 5.10 3.63 -13.61
C SER A 126 5.68 2.85 -12.44
N PHE A 127 6.44 3.51 -11.57
CA PHE A 127 7.00 2.89 -10.35
C PHE A 127 5.90 2.50 -9.36
N ILE A 128 4.99 3.42 -9.03
CA ILE A 128 3.88 3.12 -8.12
C ILE A 128 3.03 1.97 -8.67
N SER A 129 2.77 1.97 -9.98
CA SER A 129 1.99 0.91 -10.62
C SER A 129 2.71 -0.43 -10.64
N ALA A 130 4.04 -0.49 -10.56
CA ALA A 130 4.78 -1.74 -10.47
C ALA A 130 4.43 -2.51 -9.19
N ILE A 131 4.32 -1.82 -8.05
CA ILE A 131 3.86 -2.42 -6.79
C ILE A 131 2.36 -2.72 -6.86
N TYR A 132 1.58 -1.77 -7.37
CA TYR A 132 0.13 -1.89 -7.41
C TYR A 132 -0.37 -3.00 -8.35
N LEU A 133 0.41 -3.34 -9.38
CA LEU A 133 0.19 -4.50 -10.26
C LEU A 133 0.10 -5.81 -9.46
N ILE A 134 0.93 -5.99 -8.43
CA ILE A 134 0.94 -7.21 -7.62
C ILE A 134 -0.38 -7.34 -6.85
N ALA A 135 -0.91 -6.22 -6.40
CA ALA A 135 -2.22 -6.13 -5.77
C ALA A 135 -3.40 -6.19 -6.77
N ASN A 136 -3.16 -6.56 -8.04
CA ASN A 136 -4.17 -6.54 -9.10
C ASN A 136 -4.86 -5.17 -9.25
N HIS A 137 -4.08 -4.10 -9.10
CA HIS A 137 -4.57 -2.72 -9.13
C HIS A 137 -5.76 -2.46 -8.20
N ASP A 138 -5.74 -3.13 -7.05
CA ASP A 138 -6.82 -3.07 -6.08
C ASP A 138 -6.33 -2.68 -4.69
N ARG A 139 -6.99 -1.67 -4.15
CA ARG A 139 -6.68 -1.04 -2.87
C ARG A 139 -6.78 -2.01 -1.71
N ASP A 140 -7.89 -2.75 -1.62
CA ASP A 140 -8.14 -3.70 -0.53
C ASP A 140 -7.10 -4.82 -0.50
N THR A 141 -6.66 -5.24 -1.70
CA THR A 141 -5.63 -6.25 -1.89
C THR A 141 -4.27 -5.74 -1.43
N LEU A 142 -3.90 -4.50 -1.78
CA LEU A 142 -2.66 -3.88 -1.32
C LEU A 142 -2.65 -3.71 0.21
N GLN A 143 -3.76 -3.25 0.79
CA GLN A 143 -3.89 -3.08 2.23
C GLN A 143 -3.83 -4.41 2.99
N THR A 144 -4.44 -5.46 2.44
CA THR A 144 -4.35 -6.83 2.99
C THR A 144 -2.90 -7.34 2.94
N MET A 145 -2.21 -7.16 1.81
CA MET A 145 -0.80 -7.52 1.68
C MET A 145 0.07 -6.79 2.71
N ALA A 146 -0.15 -5.49 2.93
CA ALA A 146 0.60 -4.72 3.92
C ALA A 146 0.35 -5.17 5.37
N LEU A 147 -0.91 -5.48 5.71
CA LEU A 147 -1.28 -6.03 7.01
C LEU A 147 -0.56 -7.36 7.26
N PHE A 148 -0.66 -8.30 6.32
CA PHE A 148 -0.03 -9.62 6.45
C PHE A 148 1.49 -9.54 6.43
N GLY A 149 2.06 -8.65 5.62
CA GLY A 149 3.49 -8.35 5.63
C GLY A 149 3.98 -7.92 7.01
N LYS A 150 3.23 -7.02 7.67
CA LYS A 150 3.55 -6.55 9.02
C LYS A 150 3.42 -7.64 10.08
N MET A 151 2.37 -8.46 9.99
CA MET A 151 2.22 -9.62 10.88
C MET A 151 3.38 -10.61 10.72
N GLN A 152 3.83 -10.87 9.49
CA GLN A 152 4.98 -11.73 9.27
C GLN A 152 6.28 -11.15 9.82
N GLU A 153 6.50 -9.84 9.67
CA GLU A 153 7.64 -9.13 10.28
C GLU A 153 7.66 -9.34 11.80
N PHE A 154 6.52 -9.17 12.48
CA PHE A 154 6.41 -9.35 13.93
C PHE A 154 6.58 -10.81 14.36
N ALA A 155 6.06 -11.77 13.60
CA ALA A 155 6.28 -13.18 13.87
C ALA A 155 7.78 -13.52 13.81
N GLY A 156 8.51 -12.93 12.87
CA GLY A 156 9.97 -13.02 12.81
C GLY A 156 10.67 -12.36 14.00
N LYS A 157 10.25 -11.16 14.40
CA LYS A 157 10.80 -10.42 15.56
C LYS A 157 10.56 -11.12 16.90
N GLN A 158 9.41 -11.76 17.10
CA GLN A 158 9.06 -12.46 18.35
C GLN A 158 10.09 -13.52 18.75
N THR A 159 10.83 -14.08 17.78
CA THR A 159 11.88 -15.07 18.02
C THR A 159 13.18 -14.47 18.55
N LYS A 160 13.35 -13.15 18.46
CA LYS A 160 14.59 -12.41 18.76
C LYS A 160 14.44 -11.39 19.88
N GLU A 161 13.25 -10.81 20.02
CA GLU A 161 12.98 -9.73 20.97
C GLU A 161 11.53 -9.72 21.47
N ALA A 162 11.30 -9.01 22.57
CA ALA A 162 9.96 -8.82 23.12
C ALA A 162 9.17 -7.82 22.28
N LEU A 163 8.01 -8.25 21.78
CA LEU A 163 7.09 -7.39 21.05
C LEU A 163 6.38 -6.41 21.98
N SER A 164 6.14 -5.20 21.50
CA SER A 164 5.24 -4.23 22.13
C SER A 164 3.80 -4.75 22.17
N LYS A 165 2.97 -4.14 23.00
CA LYS A 165 1.57 -4.57 23.17
C LYS A 165 0.78 -4.54 21.85
N SER A 166 0.94 -3.49 21.04
CA SER A 166 0.26 -3.35 19.75
C SER A 166 0.72 -4.41 18.74
N GLU A 167 1.99 -4.77 18.75
CA GLU A 167 2.54 -5.84 17.89
C GLU A 167 2.02 -7.22 18.31
N GLN A 168 1.95 -7.49 19.62
CA GLN A 168 1.33 -8.71 20.16
C GLN A 168 -0.16 -8.79 19.81
N GLU A 169 -0.89 -7.68 19.98
CA GLU A 169 -2.31 -7.59 19.62
C GLU A 169 -2.49 -7.84 18.11
N LEU A 170 -1.65 -7.24 17.25
CA LEU A 170 -1.71 -7.48 15.81
C LEU A 170 -1.46 -8.95 15.44
N LEU A 171 -0.45 -9.59 16.05
CA LEU A 171 -0.17 -11.00 15.83
C LEU A 171 -1.28 -11.92 16.32
N ALA A 172 -1.90 -11.61 17.47
CA ALA A 172 -2.98 -12.40 18.03
C ALA A 172 -4.20 -12.47 17.10
N PHE A 173 -4.39 -11.47 16.21
CA PHE A 173 -5.46 -11.50 15.20
C PHE A 173 -5.25 -12.55 14.11
N SER A 174 -4.06 -13.12 13.93
CA SER A 174 -3.87 -14.27 13.03
C SER A 174 -4.77 -15.46 13.42
N ALA A 175 -5.10 -15.60 14.70
CA ALA A 175 -5.99 -16.64 15.21
C ALA A 175 -7.48 -16.27 15.13
N ASP A 176 -7.83 -14.98 15.00
CA ASP A 176 -9.21 -14.51 14.90
C ASP A 176 -9.29 -13.15 14.15
N PRO A 177 -9.27 -13.18 12.80
CA PRO A 177 -9.26 -11.96 11.98
C PRO A 177 -10.51 -11.09 12.15
N GLN A 178 -11.63 -11.65 12.65
CA GLN A 178 -12.89 -10.92 12.82
C GLN A 178 -12.83 -9.91 13.97
N LYS A 179 -11.86 -10.04 14.87
CA LYS A 179 -11.67 -9.09 15.98
C LYS A 179 -11.06 -7.76 15.55
N LEU A 180 -10.42 -7.72 14.38
CA LEU A 180 -9.81 -6.51 13.83
C LEU A 180 -10.85 -5.77 12.98
N LYS A 181 -11.10 -4.50 13.32
CA LYS A 181 -11.93 -3.61 12.51
C LYS A 181 -11.05 -2.99 11.44
N LEU A 182 -11.42 -3.28 10.20
CA LEU A 182 -10.76 -2.82 8.98
C LEU A 182 -11.73 -1.93 8.20
N ASP A 183 -11.20 -0.92 7.51
CA ASP A 183 -11.91 -0.13 6.49
C ASP A 183 -11.79 -0.73 5.08
N PHE A 184 -11.09 -1.85 4.93
CA PHE A 184 -10.92 -2.58 3.69
C PHE A 184 -11.31 -4.05 3.83
N ASN A 185 -11.65 -4.69 2.72
CA ASN A 185 -11.95 -6.13 2.70
C ASN A 185 -10.66 -6.95 2.65
N LEU A 186 -10.60 -8.02 3.44
CA LEU A 186 -9.46 -8.94 3.39
C LEU A 186 -9.48 -9.76 2.10
N ARG A 187 -8.51 -9.53 1.23
CA ARG A 187 -8.34 -10.24 -0.05
C ARG A 187 -6.88 -10.22 -0.50
N LEU A 188 -6.44 -11.32 -1.07
CA LEU A 188 -5.10 -11.46 -1.67
C LEU A 188 -5.20 -11.59 -3.19
N PRO A 189 -4.15 -11.26 -3.94
CA PRO A 189 -4.14 -11.50 -5.37
C PRO A 189 -4.21 -13.01 -5.63
N THR A 190 -5.01 -13.40 -6.61
CA THR A 190 -5.17 -14.82 -6.93
C THR A 190 -3.98 -15.34 -7.76
N ASN A 191 -3.62 -16.61 -7.58
CA ASN A 191 -2.61 -17.26 -8.42
C ASN A 191 -3.00 -17.20 -9.90
N ASN A 192 -4.29 -17.33 -10.22
CA ASN A 192 -4.78 -17.21 -11.59
C ASN A 192 -4.43 -15.86 -12.21
N TYR A 193 -4.58 -14.75 -11.47
CA TYR A 193 -4.20 -13.42 -11.95
C TYR A 193 -2.68 -13.30 -12.13
N LEU A 194 -1.90 -13.71 -11.12
CA LEU A 194 -0.44 -13.58 -11.15
C LEU A 194 0.20 -14.45 -12.23
N LEU A 195 -0.41 -15.59 -12.54
CA LEU A 195 0.08 -16.55 -13.54
C LEU A 195 -0.45 -16.30 -14.97
N GLN A 196 -1.28 -15.28 -15.18
CA GLN A 196 -1.63 -14.83 -16.54
C GLN A 196 -0.37 -14.40 -17.29
N ALA A 197 -0.27 -14.75 -18.58
CA ALA A 197 0.93 -14.51 -19.39
C ALA A 197 1.43 -13.06 -19.32
N GLN A 198 0.52 -12.09 -19.46
CA GLN A 198 0.85 -10.66 -19.40
C GLN A 198 1.36 -10.24 -18.02
N THR A 199 0.67 -10.65 -16.94
CA THR A 199 1.08 -10.34 -15.56
C THR A 199 2.43 -10.97 -15.24
N LYS A 200 2.65 -12.23 -15.61
CA LYS A 200 3.95 -12.90 -15.47
C LYS A 200 5.07 -12.17 -16.20
N GLU A 201 4.83 -11.74 -17.43
CA GLU A 201 5.83 -11.02 -18.22
C GLU A 201 6.19 -9.67 -17.58
N LEU A 202 5.19 -8.93 -17.11
CA LEU A 202 5.43 -7.66 -16.40
C LEU A 202 6.19 -7.89 -15.10
N ILE A 203 5.82 -8.91 -14.32
CA ILE A 203 6.53 -9.26 -13.09
C ILE A 203 7.97 -9.65 -13.40
N TYR A 204 8.22 -10.43 -14.45
CA TYR A 204 9.59 -10.74 -14.86
C TYR A 204 10.39 -9.49 -15.25
N LYS A 205 9.81 -8.60 -16.05
CA LYS A 205 10.46 -7.36 -16.47
C LYS A 205 10.82 -6.44 -15.30
N LEU A 206 9.93 -6.32 -14.32
CA LEU A 206 10.07 -5.42 -13.19
C LEU A 206 10.91 -5.99 -12.04
N TYR A 207 10.75 -7.29 -11.75
CA TYR A 207 11.30 -7.94 -10.55
C TYR A 207 12.35 -9.00 -10.86
N GLN A 208 12.59 -9.33 -12.13
CA GLN A 208 13.49 -10.43 -12.54
C GLN A 208 13.14 -11.77 -11.87
N VAL A 209 11.84 -12.08 -11.78
CA VAL A 209 11.32 -13.34 -11.21
C VAL A 209 10.58 -14.14 -12.27
N HIS A 210 10.89 -15.43 -12.38
CA HIS A 210 10.06 -16.37 -13.14
C HIS A 210 8.98 -16.96 -12.24
N LEU A 211 7.76 -16.43 -12.32
CA LEU A 211 6.65 -17.01 -11.54
C LEU A 211 6.30 -18.41 -12.03
N VAL A 212 6.20 -19.33 -11.09
CA VAL A 212 5.73 -20.71 -11.30
C VAL A 212 4.48 -20.98 -10.48
N ALA A 213 3.70 -21.98 -10.87
CA ALA A 213 2.64 -22.50 -10.02
C ALA A 213 3.24 -23.08 -8.72
N GLU A 214 2.43 -23.17 -7.68
CA GLU A 214 2.82 -23.80 -6.42
C GLU A 214 3.23 -25.27 -6.60
#